data_AF-A0A3C0GGQ8-F1
#
_entry.id   AF-A0A3C0GGQ8-F1
#
_cell.length_a   1.000
_cell.length_b   1.000
_cell.length_c   1.000
_cell.angle_alpha   90.00
_cell.angle_beta   90.00
_cell.angle_gamma   90.00
#
_symmetry.space_group_name_H-M   'P 1'
#
loop_
_entity.id
_entity.type
_entity.pdbx_description
1 polymer ?
#
loop_
_entity_poly.entity_id
_entity_poly.type
_entity_poly.pdbx_seq_one_letter_code
_entity_poly.pdbx_strand_id
1 'polypeptide(L)'
;MQLKKNLHLTYCTNIHPGQDWKNTFESIKRHVLGIKNEVSKNQAFGLGLRLSNKASEELDMGSNLTDFKKWLNDNDLYVFTMNGFPYGNFHDERVKDLVHAPDWTTDDRLNYTKRLFRQLSELIPAGLNGGISTSPITYKYWHKTLLETKNAFEAGAKNMLEVAKQLFKIEQATGNYLHLDVEPEP
;
A
#
# COMPACT_ATOMS: atom_id res chain seq x y z
N MET A 1 -14.07 -8.03 -7.20
CA MET A 1 -15.37 -7.62 -7.74
C MET A 1 -16.20 -6.94 -6.68
N GLN A 2 -17.01 -5.97 -7.08
CA GLN A 2 -17.91 -5.29 -6.16
C GLN A 2 -19.16 -6.17 -5.95
N LEU A 3 -19.38 -6.62 -4.71
CA LEU A 3 -20.53 -7.45 -4.36
C LEU A 3 -21.75 -6.60 -3.98
N LYS A 4 -21.50 -5.49 -3.27
CA LYS A 4 -22.49 -4.49 -2.85
C LYS A 4 -21.79 -3.12 -2.79
N LYS A 5 -22.56 -2.05 -2.57
CA LYS A 5 -22.01 -0.73 -2.29
C LYS A 5 -20.97 -0.83 -1.16
N ASN A 6 -19.74 -0.37 -1.42
CA ASN A 6 -18.60 -0.40 -0.50
C ASN A 6 -18.17 -1.80 -0.01
N LEU A 7 -18.56 -2.89 -0.68
CA LEU A 7 -18.11 -4.25 -0.36
C LEU A 7 -17.47 -4.90 -1.59
N HIS A 8 -16.16 -5.14 -1.51
CA HIS A 8 -15.37 -5.69 -2.59
C HIS A 8 -14.77 -7.03 -2.18
N LEU A 9 -14.97 -8.07 -2.99
CA LEU A 9 -14.15 -9.28 -2.95
C LEU A 9 -12.87 -8.99 -3.72
N THR A 10 -11.71 -9.24 -3.13
CA THR A 10 -10.41 -8.86 -3.70
C THR A 10 -9.40 -10.00 -3.60
N TYR A 11 -8.36 -9.92 -4.43
CA TYR A 11 -7.16 -10.72 -4.28
C TYR A 11 -6.01 -9.84 -3.79
N CYS A 12 -5.43 -10.21 -2.64
CA CYS A 12 -4.31 -9.49 -2.06
C CYS A 12 -2.98 -10.06 -2.59
N THR A 13 -2.15 -9.20 -3.17
CA THR A 13 -0.86 -9.63 -3.76
C THR A 13 0.24 -9.84 -2.71
N ASN A 14 -0.06 -9.69 -1.41
CA ASN A 14 0.88 -9.89 -0.28
C ASN A 14 1.57 -11.25 -0.30
N ILE A 15 0.90 -12.29 -0.81
CA ILE A 15 1.42 -13.67 -0.79
C ILE A 15 2.55 -13.87 -1.81
N HIS A 16 2.74 -12.94 -2.74
CA HIS A 16 3.76 -13.03 -3.77
C HIS A 16 5.06 -12.33 -3.35
N PRO A 17 6.22 -12.96 -3.58
CA PRO A 17 7.50 -12.29 -3.46
C PRO A 17 7.55 -11.09 -4.42
N GLY A 18 7.58 -9.88 -3.85
CA GLY A 18 7.61 -8.63 -4.59
C GLY A 18 8.75 -7.75 -4.09
N GLN A 19 9.99 -8.15 -4.39
CA GLN A 19 11.18 -7.39 -3.95
C GLN A 19 11.37 -6.10 -4.78
N ASP A 20 11.12 -6.19 -6.08
CA ASP A 20 11.26 -5.14 -7.07
C ASP A 20 10.02 -5.09 -7.99
N TRP A 21 9.90 -4.02 -8.78
CA TRP A 21 8.73 -3.78 -9.62
C TRP A 21 8.59 -4.84 -10.70
N LYS A 22 9.69 -5.24 -11.34
CA LYS A 22 9.67 -6.23 -12.42
C LYS A 22 9.09 -7.56 -11.92
N ASN A 23 9.63 -8.10 -10.83
CA ASN A 23 9.18 -9.36 -10.24
C ASN A 23 7.73 -9.25 -9.74
N THR A 24 7.37 -8.10 -9.15
CA THR A 24 6.00 -7.84 -8.70
C THR A 24 5.02 -7.88 -9.87
N PHE A 25 5.32 -7.18 -10.96
CA PHE A 25 4.42 -7.10 -12.11
C PHE A 25 4.33 -8.42 -12.87
N GLU A 26 5.45 -9.14 -13.04
CA GLU A 26 5.45 -10.49 -13.63
C GLU A 26 4.59 -11.47 -12.82
N SER A 27 4.66 -11.40 -11.49
CA SER A 27 3.84 -12.22 -10.60
C SER A 27 2.34 -11.91 -10.76
N ILE A 28 1.99 -10.61 -10.77
CA ILE A 28 0.62 -10.16 -11.01
C ILE A 28 0.10 -10.70 -12.35
N LYS A 29 0.86 -10.54 -13.44
CA LYS A 29 0.49 -11.06 -14.77
C LYS A 29 0.27 -12.57 -14.78
N ARG A 30 1.14 -13.31 -14.09
CA ARG A 30 1.09 -14.77 -14.04
C ARG A 30 -0.14 -15.30 -13.31
N HIS A 31 -0.55 -14.66 -12.21
CA HIS A 31 -1.54 -15.23 -11.30
C HIS A 31 -2.92 -14.57 -11.40
N VAL A 32 -2.99 -13.24 -11.52
CA VAL A 32 -4.25 -12.50 -11.35
C VAL A 32 -5.26 -12.81 -12.46
N LEU A 33 -4.82 -13.00 -13.70
CA LEU A 33 -5.74 -13.27 -14.82
C LEU A 33 -6.44 -14.62 -14.68
N GLY A 34 -5.72 -15.64 -14.24
CA GLY A 34 -6.29 -16.96 -13.93
C GLY A 34 -7.31 -16.87 -12.80
N ILE A 35 -6.95 -16.19 -11.71
CA ILE A 35 -7.85 -15.99 -10.57
C ILE A 35 -9.12 -15.25 -10.99
N LYS A 36 -8.99 -14.14 -11.73
CA LYS A 36 -10.14 -13.38 -12.25
C LYS A 36 -11.05 -14.27 -13.08
N ASN A 37 -10.50 -15.09 -13.98
CA ASN A 37 -11.30 -15.98 -14.82
C ASN A 37 -12.15 -16.96 -14.00
N GLU A 38 -11.62 -17.46 -12.88
CA GLU A 38 -12.35 -18.38 -12.01
C GLU A 38 -13.39 -17.69 -11.12
N VAL A 39 -13.09 -16.50 -10.58
CA VAL A 39 -13.93 -15.89 -9.53
C VAL A 39 -14.77 -14.70 -9.99
N SER A 40 -14.44 -14.08 -11.12
CA SER A 40 -14.99 -12.79 -11.57
C SER A 40 -14.96 -12.64 -13.10
N LYS A 41 -15.22 -13.72 -13.84
CA LYS A 41 -15.03 -13.78 -15.31
C LYS A 41 -15.66 -12.62 -16.08
N ASN A 42 -16.86 -12.19 -15.67
CA ASN A 42 -17.67 -11.19 -16.38
C ASN A 42 -17.77 -9.85 -15.62
N GLN A 43 -16.90 -9.61 -14.63
CA GLN A 43 -16.94 -8.40 -13.81
C GLN A 43 -15.53 -7.90 -13.50
N ALA A 44 -15.44 -6.58 -13.29
CA ALA A 44 -14.21 -5.94 -12.87
C ALA A 44 -13.70 -6.55 -11.56
N PHE A 45 -12.41 -6.90 -11.52
CA PHE A 45 -11.82 -7.56 -10.37
C PHE A 45 -10.85 -6.64 -9.63
N GLY A 46 -11.18 -6.37 -8.37
CA GLY A 46 -10.41 -5.50 -7.49
C GLY A 46 -9.21 -6.24 -6.90
N LEU A 47 -8.11 -5.51 -6.75
CA LEU A 47 -6.85 -6.00 -6.19
C LEU A 47 -6.48 -5.21 -4.94
N GLY A 48 -5.97 -5.93 -3.95
CA GLY A 48 -5.22 -5.36 -2.83
C GLY A 48 -3.74 -5.44 -3.16
N LEU A 49 -3.15 -4.32 -3.56
CA LEU A 49 -1.79 -4.29 -4.08
C LEU A 49 -0.76 -4.18 -2.94
N ARG A 50 0.36 -4.88 -3.08
CA ARG A 50 1.52 -4.71 -2.20
C ARG A 50 2.77 -4.45 -3.00
N LEU A 51 3.50 -3.44 -2.57
CA LEU A 51 4.78 -3.02 -3.14
C LEU A 51 5.79 -2.89 -2.00
N SER A 52 6.99 -3.46 -2.14
CA SER A 52 8.12 -3.04 -1.30
C SER A 52 8.48 -1.57 -1.58
N ASN A 53 9.31 -0.96 -0.73
CA ASN A 53 9.84 0.38 -0.97
C ASN A 53 10.50 0.45 -2.34
N LYS A 54 11.39 -0.50 -2.65
CA LYS A 54 12.07 -0.60 -3.94
C LYS A 54 11.08 -0.72 -5.11
N ALA A 55 10.11 -1.63 -5.03
CA ALA A 55 9.11 -1.79 -6.08
C ALA A 55 8.27 -0.52 -6.28
N SER A 56 7.95 0.20 -5.20
CA SER A 56 7.22 1.46 -5.30
C SER A 56 8.06 2.59 -5.89
N GLU A 57 9.37 2.63 -5.68
CA GLU A 57 10.26 3.61 -6.33
C GLU A 57 10.40 3.33 -7.82
N GLU A 58 10.58 2.05 -8.18
CA GLU A 58 10.70 1.62 -9.58
C GLU A 58 9.40 1.78 -10.36
N LEU A 59 8.24 1.62 -9.71
CA LEU A 59 6.94 1.91 -10.34
C LEU A 59 6.83 3.38 -10.81
N ASP A 60 7.55 4.30 -10.17
CA ASP A 60 7.57 5.72 -10.55
C ASP A 60 8.59 6.06 -11.64
N MET A 61 9.39 5.09 -12.07
CA MET A 61 10.38 5.29 -13.11
C MET A 61 9.75 5.16 -14.51
N GLY A 62 10.04 6.14 -15.38
CA GLY A 62 9.64 6.10 -16.78
C GLY A 62 8.12 6.00 -16.95
N SER A 63 7.67 5.03 -17.74
CA SER A 63 6.26 4.77 -18.03
C SER A 63 5.61 3.72 -17.13
N ASN A 64 6.32 3.16 -16.15
CA ASN A 64 5.89 1.97 -15.40
C ASN A 64 4.48 2.11 -14.79
N LEU A 65 4.19 3.22 -14.09
CA LEU A 65 2.87 3.46 -13.51
C LEU A 65 1.77 3.57 -14.56
N THR A 66 2.04 4.28 -15.66
CA THR A 66 1.08 4.44 -16.77
C THR A 66 0.84 3.11 -17.48
N ASP A 67 1.89 2.34 -17.74
CA ASP A 67 1.81 1.02 -18.35
C ASP A 67 1.06 0.03 -17.47
N PHE A 68 1.27 0.10 -16.15
CA PHE A 68 0.53 -0.70 -15.18
C PHE A 68 -0.95 -0.33 -15.15
N LYS A 69 -1.27 0.97 -15.06
CA LYS A 69 -2.65 1.48 -15.11
C LYS A 69 -3.35 1.05 -16.40
N LYS A 70 -2.67 1.15 -17.54
CA LYS A 70 -3.19 0.68 -18.83
C LYS A 70 -3.44 -0.83 -18.79
N TRP A 71 -2.48 -1.62 -18.31
CA TRP A 71 -2.61 -3.06 -18.23
C TRP A 71 -3.77 -3.50 -17.31
N LEU A 72 -3.98 -2.83 -16.18
CA LEU A 72 -5.14 -3.06 -15.31
C LEU A 72 -6.45 -2.84 -16.07
N ASN A 73 -6.57 -1.70 -16.77
CA ASN A 73 -7.75 -1.36 -17.56
C ASN A 73 -8.01 -2.36 -18.69
N ASP A 74 -6.97 -2.74 -19.44
CA ASP A 74 -7.06 -3.70 -20.55
C ASP A 74 -7.57 -5.08 -20.08
N ASN A 75 -7.38 -5.42 -18.81
CA ASN A 75 -7.77 -6.70 -18.22
C ASN A 75 -8.99 -6.60 -17.28
N ASP A 76 -9.64 -5.43 -17.23
CA ASP A 76 -10.80 -5.15 -16.38
C ASP A 76 -10.49 -5.49 -14.90
N LEU A 77 -9.37 -4.91 -14.45
CA LEU A 77 -8.84 -4.95 -13.09
C LEU A 77 -8.78 -3.53 -12.51
N TYR A 78 -8.85 -3.41 -11.19
CA TYR A 78 -8.64 -2.13 -10.52
C TYR A 78 -7.95 -2.33 -9.18
N VAL A 79 -7.22 -1.30 -8.71
CA VAL A 79 -6.64 -1.28 -7.36
C VAL A 79 -7.46 -0.31 -6.52
N PHE A 80 -7.91 -0.74 -5.36
CA PHE A 80 -8.67 0.10 -4.43
C PHE A 80 -8.09 0.09 -3.01
N THR A 81 -7.10 -0.76 -2.75
CA THR A 81 -6.40 -0.78 -1.46
C THR A 81 -4.98 -1.23 -1.67
N MET A 82 -4.09 -0.80 -0.77
CA MET A 82 -2.70 -1.25 -0.74
C MET A 82 -2.29 -1.69 0.65
N ASN A 83 -1.40 -2.68 0.73
CA ASN A 83 -0.71 -2.98 1.98
C ASN A 83 0.64 -2.26 1.98
N GLY A 84 0.77 -1.28 2.88
CA GLY A 84 1.99 -0.51 3.14
C GLY A 84 2.62 -0.84 4.50
N PHE A 85 2.26 -1.97 5.11
CA PHE A 85 2.83 -2.38 6.40
C PHE A 85 4.29 -2.83 6.23
N PRO A 86 4.61 -3.90 5.48
CA PRO A 86 6.01 -4.26 5.25
C PRO A 86 6.66 -3.23 4.34
N TYR A 87 7.68 -2.54 4.87
CA TYR A 87 8.45 -1.58 4.08
C TYR A 87 9.29 -2.26 3.01
N GLY A 88 10.00 -3.33 3.40
CA GLY A 88 10.96 -4.02 2.54
C GLY A 88 10.51 -5.45 2.19
N ASN A 89 11.49 -6.30 1.92
CA ASN A 89 11.26 -7.73 1.71
C ASN A 89 10.80 -8.38 3.03
N PHE A 90 9.67 -9.07 2.97
CA PHE A 90 9.12 -9.85 4.07
C PHE A 90 9.48 -11.35 3.98
N HIS A 91 10.02 -11.80 2.84
CA HIS A 91 10.28 -13.23 2.58
C HIS A 91 11.72 -13.68 2.84
N ASP A 92 12.62 -12.76 3.22
CA ASP A 92 13.98 -13.10 3.66
C ASP A 92 13.98 -13.28 5.19
N GLU A 93 14.58 -14.36 5.68
CA GLU A 93 14.57 -14.84 7.08
C GLU A 93 15.21 -13.88 8.12
N ARG A 94 14.68 -12.67 8.32
CA ARG A 94 15.16 -11.76 9.37
C ARG A 94 14.07 -11.36 10.36
N VAL A 95 14.41 -11.65 11.62
CA VAL A 95 13.88 -11.23 12.93
C VAL A 95 12.51 -10.56 12.91
N LYS A 96 11.53 -11.19 13.58
CA LYS A 96 10.10 -10.80 13.59
C LYS A 96 9.84 -9.32 13.88
N ASP A 97 10.71 -8.63 14.61
CA ASP A 97 10.56 -7.22 14.96
C ASP A 97 10.98 -6.25 13.83
N LEU A 98 11.94 -6.62 12.97
CA LEU A 98 12.40 -5.76 11.88
C LEU A 98 11.35 -5.53 10.79
N VAL A 99 10.24 -6.26 10.81
CA VAL A 99 9.10 -5.98 9.93
C VAL A 99 8.51 -4.58 10.16
N HIS A 100 8.66 -4.05 11.38
CA HIS A 100 8.23 -2.70 11.73
C HIS A 100 9.23 -1.64 11.25
N ALA A 101 10.44 -2.03 10.83
CA ALA A 101 11.48 -1.10 10.44
C ALA A 101 11.46 -0.84 8.91
N PRO A 102 11.74 0.40 8.49
CA PRO A 102 11.64 1.64 9.25
C PRO A 102 10.21 1.89 9.77
N ASP A 103 10.09 2.48 10.96
CA ASP A 103 8.81 2.84 11.56
C ASP A 103 8.47 4.32 11.32
N TRP A 104 7.39 4.83 11.92
CA TRP A 104 6.95 6.20 11.68
C TRP A 104 7.87 7.27 12.28
N THR A 105 8.88 6.90 13.05
CA THR A 105 9.87 7.86 13.56
C THR A 105 10.84 8.35 12.48
N THR A 106 10.82 7.75 11.28
CA THR A 106 11.75 8.07 10.19
C THR A 106 11.07 8.69 8.97
N ASP A 107 11.84 9.48 8.21
CA ASP A 107 11.41 10.04 6.93
C ASP A 107 11.23 8.95 5.86
N ASP A 108 11.93 7.81 5.98
CA ASP A 108 11.81 6.70 5.03
C ASP A 108 10.38 6.14 5.02
N ARG A 109 9.79 5.90 6.20
CA ARG A 109 8.40 5.43 6.31
C ARG A 109 7.41 6.48 5.79
N LEU A 110 7.65 7.75 6.11
CA LEU A 110 6.84 8.86 5.61
C LEU A 110 6.85 8.90 4.08
N ASN A 111 8.03 8.96 3.47
CA ASN A 111 8.20 9.08 2.03
C ASN A 111 7.62 7.89 1.27
N TYR A 112 7.84 6.68 1.80
CA TYR A 112 7.22 5.46 1.27
C TYR A 112 5.70 5.56 1.27
N THR A 113 5.10 5.89 2.41
CA THR A 113 3.63 5.94 2.53
C THR A 113 3.01 7.04 1.64
N LYS A 114 3.64 8.22 1.59
CA LYS A 114 3.21 9.32 0.70
C LYS A 114 3.25 8.93 -0.77
N ARG A 115 4.28 8.18 -1.17
CA ARG A 115 4.42 7.66 -2.54
C ARG A 115 3.33 6.64 -2.85
N LEU A 116 3.05 5.69 -1.94
CA LEU A 116 1.96 4.74 -2.13
C LEU A 116 0.61 5.43 -2.30
N PHE A 117 0.30 6.47 -1.51
CA PHE A 117 -0.95 7.21 -1.68
C PHE A 117 -1.04 7.96 -3.00
N ARG A 118 0.07 8.54 -3.47
CA ARG A 118 0.11 9.15 -4.81
C ARG A 118 -0.17 8.08 -5.88
N GLN A 119 0.47 6.92 -5.79
CA GLN A 119 0.24 5.81 -6.72
C GLN A 119 -1.20 5.30 -6.65
N LEU A 120 -1.76 5.11 -5.45
CA LEU A 120 -3.16 4.70 -5.28
C LEU A 120 -4.12 5.73 -5.88
N SER A 121 -3.86 7.04 -5.70
CA SER A 121 -4.71 8.10 -6.27
C SER A 121 -4.74 8.08 -7.80
N GLU A 122 -3.68 7.60 -8.44
CA GLU A 122 -3.60 7.41 -9.90
C GLU A 122 -4.29 6.11 -10.36
N LEU A 123 -4.29 5.07 -9.52
CA LEU A 123 -4.77 3.73 -9.86
C LEU A 123 -6.24 3.50 -9.50
N ILE A 124 -6.76 4.23 -8.51
CA ILE A 124 -8.12 4.03 -8.00
C ILE A 124 -9.16 4.58 -9.00
N PRO A 125 -10.23 3.82 -9.30
CA PRO A 125 -11.35 4.32 -10.07
C PRO A 125 -12.03 5.52 -9.40
N ALA A 126 -12.53 6.46 -10.20
CA ALA A 126 -13.24 7.63 -9.71
C ALA A 126 -14.46 7.25 -8.86
N GLY A 127 -14.61 7.91 -7.71
CA GLY A 127 -15.76 7.70 -6.81
C GLY A 127 -15.65 6.48 -5.89
N LEU A 128 -14.52 5.77 -5.89
CA LEU A 128 -14.20 4.76 -4.88
C LEU A 128 -13.36 5.33 -3.74
N ASN A 129 -13.59 4.80 -2.54
CA ASN A 129 -12.73 5.05 -1.40
C ASN A 129 -11.56 4.06 -1.40
N GLY A 130 -10.38 4.51 -0.99
CA GLY A 130 -9.19 3.67 -0.96
C GLY A 130 -8.40 3.73 0.33
N GLY A 131 -7.99 2.56 0.82
CA GLY A 131 -7.24 2.41 2.07
C GLY A 131 -5.83 1.92 1.84
N ILE A 132 -4.86 2.48 2.57
CA ILE A 132 -3.51 1.91 2.69
C ILE A 132 -3.28 1.48 4.12
N SER A 133 -3.02 0.20 4.31
CA SER A 133 -2.69 -0.33 5.63
C SER A 133 -1.24 -0.05 6.01
N THR A 134 -0.95 0.15 7.29
CA THR A 134 0.39 0.52 7.77
C THR A 134 0.69 -0.05 9.15
N SER A 135 1.98 -0.07 9.50
CA SER A 135 2.43 -0.48 10.83
C SER A 135 2.03 0.52 11.91
N PRO A 136 2.03 0.10 13.20
CA PRO A 136 1.98 1.02 14.33
C PRO A 136 3.09 2.08 14.25
N ILE A 137 2.97 3.15 15.05
CA ILE A 137 3.96 4.23 15.09
C ILE A 137 5.39 3.70 15.25
N THR A 138 5.58 2.75 16.17
CA THR A 138 6.87 2.16 16.49
C THR A 138 6.67 0.81 17.18
N TYR A 139 7.72 -0.01 17.22
CA TYR A 139 7.70 -1.27 17.94
C TYR A 139 7.96 -1.06 19.44
N LYS A 140 7.10 -1.65 20.27
CA LYS A 140 7.09 -1.42 21.73
C LYS A 140 8.44 -1.66 22.40
N TYR A 141 9.18 -2.68 21.97
CA TYR A 141 10.42 -3.10 22.63
C TYR A 141 11.68 -2.36 22.17
N TRP A 142 11.58 -1.42 21.23
CA TRP A 142 12.72 -0.60 20.80
C TRP A 142 13.04 0.57 21.74
N HIS A 143 12.09 0.96 22.59
CA HIS A 143 12.24 2.07 23.53
C HIS A 143 12.41 1.53 24.95
N LYS A 144 13.51 1.89 25.62
CA LYS A 144 13.84 1.38 26.97
C LYS A 144 13.28 2.25 28.08
N THR A 145 12.93 3.49 27.77
CA THR A 145 12.44 4.49 28.73
C THR A 145 11.14 5.14 28.27
N LEU A 146 10.35 5.64 29.23
CA LEU A 146 9.13 6.40 28.94
C LEU A 146 9.41 7.65 28.10
N LEU A 147 10.58 8.27 28.28
CA LEU A 147 10.98 9.45 27.51
C LEU A 147 11.23 9.09 26.04
N GLU A 148 11.94 7.99 25.76
CA GLU A 148 12.15 7.50 24.39
C GLU A 148 10.81 7.15 23.72
N THR A 149 9.91 6.44 24.42
CA THR A 149 8.57 6.14 23.90
C THR A 149 7.79 7.41 23.58
N LYS A 150 7.82 8.43 24.45
CA LYS A 150 7.16 9.70 24.22
C LYS A 150 7.72 10.41 22.99
N ASN A 151 9.05 10.46 22.85
CA ASN A 151 9.71 11.07 21.70
C ASN A 151 9.35 10.36 20.39
N ALA A 152 9.30 9.03 20.40
CA ALA A 152 8.89 8.23 19.25
C ALA A 152 7.44 8.49 18.84
N PHE A 153 6.52 8.59 19.80
CA PHE A 153 5.13 8.96 19.53
C PHE A 153 5.00 10.37 18.97
N GLU A 154 5.72 11.35 19.51
CA GLU A 154 5.72 12.71 18.98
C GLU A 154 6.27 12.78 17.54
N ALA A 155 7.36 12.06 17.25
CA ALA A 155 7.94 11.99 15.91
C ALA A 155 6.98 11.30 14.92
N GLY A 156 6.46 10.11 15.30
CA GLY A 156 5.54 9.35 14.46
C GLY A 156 4.24 10.08 14.18
N ALA A 157 3.66 10.73 15.19
CA ALA A 157 2.44 11.53 15.01
C ALA A 157 2.64 12.70 14.04
N LYS A 158 3.82 13.37 14.07
CA LYS A 158 4.16 14.43 13.11
C LYS A 158 4.20 13.88 11.68
N ASN A 159 4.83 12.73 11.47
CA ASN A 159 4.91 12.10 10.14
C ASN A 159 3.54 11.64 9.63
N MET A 160 2.72 11.01 10.49
CA MET A 160 1.35 10.66 10.11
C MET A 160 0.49 11.88 9.78
N LEU A 161 0.69 13.01 10.46
CA LEU A 161 0.02 14.27 10.14
C LEU A 161 0.40 14.80 8.75
N GLU A 162 1.66 14.64 8.33
CA GLU A 162 2.08 14.99 6.96
C GLU A 162 1.38 14.14 5.89
N VAL A 163 1.11 12.87 6.20
CA VAL A 163 0.27 12.02 5.33
C VAL A 163 -1.16 12.54 5.30
N ALA A 164 -1.78 12.80 6.45
CA ALA A 164 -3.14 13.34 6.52
C ALA A 164 -3.30 14.65 5.70
N LYS A 165 -2.30 15.55 5.75
CA LYS A 165 -2.27 16.76 4.92
C LYS A 165 -2.22 16.45 3.42
N GLN A 166 -1.50 15.41 3.00
CA GLN A 166 -1.48 14.97 1.60
C GLN A 166 -2.83 14.39 1.20
N LEU A 167 -3.44 13.54 2.02
CA LEU A 167 -4.74 12.92 1.73
C LEU A 167 -5.82 13.99 1.55
N PHE A 168 -5.85 15.00 2.42
CA PHE A 168 -6.74 16.15 2.27
C PHE A 168 -6.57 16.85 0.92
N LYS A 169 -5.33 17.08 0.48
CA LYS A 169 -5.06 17.70 -0.83
C LYS A 169 -5.50 16.80 -2.00
N ILE A 170 -5.30 15.49 -1.90
CA ILE A 170 -5.75 14.53 -2.92
C ILE A 170 -7.27 14.54 -3.02
N GLU A 171 -7.98 14.50 -1.89
CA GLU A 171 -9.44 14.54 -1.85
C GLU A 171 -9.97 15.84 -2.48
N GLN A 172 -9.40 17.00 -2.14
CA GLN A 172 -9.77 18.28 -2.74
C GLN A 172 -9.54 18.32 -4.26
N ALA A 173 -8.48 17.70 -4.75
CA ALA A 173 -8.12 17.72 -6.17
C ALA A 173 -8.89 16.69 -7.02
N THR A 174 -9.27 15.56 -6.44
CA THR A 174 -9.77 14.39 -7.19
C THR A 174 -11.18 13.96 -6.80
N GLY A 175 -11.66 14.37 -5.62
CA GLY A 175 -12.87 13.85 -4.98
C GLY A 175 -12.72 12.43 -4.42
N ASN A 176 -11.56 11.78 -4.58
CA ASN A 176 -11.32 10.44 -4.05
C ASN A 176 -10.96 10.53 -2.57
N TYR A 177 -11.73 9.85 -1.72
CA TYR A 177 -11.45 9.75 -0.30
C TYR A 177 -10.46 8.61 -0.05
N LEU A 178 -9.25 8.96 0.41
CA LEU A 178 -8.20 8.00 0.75
C LEU A 178 -7.93 8.03 2.25
N HIS A 179 -7.65 6.86 2.85
CA HIS A 179 -7.45 6.72 4.29
C HIS A 179 -6.24 5.84 4.63
N LEU A 180 -5.60 6.15 5.76
CA LEU A 180 -4.47 5.40 6.33
C LEU A 180 -4.98 4.50 7.46
N ASP A 181 -4.76 3.21 7.32
CA ASP A 181 -5.32 2.18 8.21
C ASP A 181 -4.21 1.57 9.07
N VAL A 182 -4.11 2.02 10.33
CA VAL A 182 -3.11 1.49 11.26
C VAL A 182 -3.50 0.08 11.70
N GLU A 183 -2.64 -0.91 11.41
CA GLU A 183 -2.81 -2.28 11.86
C GLU A 183 -2.24 -2.43 13.28
N PRO A 184 -3.07 -2.71 14.30
CA PRO A 184 -2.57 -2.92 15.66
C PRO A 184 -1.81 -4.26 15.74
N GLU A 185 -0.58 -4.20 16.22
CA GLU A 185 0.28 -5.36 16.51
C GLU A 185 0.69 -5.30 18.00
N PRO A 186 0.98 -6.44 18.66
CA PRO A 186 1.23 -6.53 20.11
C PRO A 186 2.46 -5.79 20.64
#